data_AF-A0A529XHW1-F1
#
_entry.id   AF-A0A529XHW1-F1
#
_cell.length_a   1.000
_cell.length_b   1.000
_cell.length_c   1.000
_cell.angle_alpha   90.00
_cell.angle_beta   90.00
_cell.angle_gamma   90.00
#
_symmetry.space_group_name_H-M   'P 1'
#
loop_
_entity.id
_entity.type
_entity.pdbx_description
1 polymer ?
#
loop_
_entity_poly.entity_id
_entity_poly.type
_entity_poly.pdbx_seq_one_letter_code
_entity_poly.pdbx_strand_id
1 'polypeptide(L)'
;MTVAILACLPTLYWSLTHLDDLLSHQGGLGVAEGGSIAKTALLGIRRLVNAIVNFAGLPVAIFAVAYGLAIRKQTEPPQPVRWPEKLLWRAIVLGLVVMVTVVVAAGITQFRDRWMLPIFILLPAALAMRFDAMGQRGRKTQATIVFVGALLAVLVLPLSWYMHLHGGDSRGGVVRMDYRSLYEQINADGPVKTVVSSWFWVGNLRLVDADLIALDDETPDFARSIREPAVLVLADDRESSSDVFEELARAGYAMDTVHRTVEVPQALGFPPRKVTITKLHKKIAP
;
A
#
# COMPACT_ATOMS: atom_id res chain seq x y z
N MET A 1 33.41 -5.02 1.58
CA MET A 1 32.85 -4.14 2.63
C MET A 1 33.10 -2.67 2.35
N THR A 2 34.33 -2.25 2.04
CA THR A 2 34.72 -0.84 1.84
C THR A 2 33.88 -0.11 0.78
N VAL A 3 33.61 -0.76 -0.36
CA VAL A 3 32.79 -0.18 -1.44
C VAL A 3 31.34 0.01 -1.00
N ALA A 4 30.77 -0.94 -0.25
CA ALA A 4 29.41 -0.83 0.26
C ALA A 4 29.28 0.29 1.31
N ILE A 5 30.30 0.44 2.18
CA ILE A 5 30.35 1.52 3.17
C ILE A 5 30.45 2.88 2.48
N LEU A 6 31.33 3.02 1.48
CA LEU A 6 31.48 4.25 0.69
C LEU A 6 30.22 4.60 -0.11
N ALA A 7 29.51 3.61 -0.63
CA ALA A 7 28.25 3.81 -1.36
C ALA A 7 27.11 4.26 -0.44
N CYS A 8 27.07 3.78 0.80
CA CYS A 8 26.03 4.15 1.77
C CYS A 8 26.38 5.41 2.59
N LEU A 9 27.63 5.88 2.56
CA LEU A 9 28.10 7.01 3.38
C LEU A 9 27.32 8.31 3.13
N PRO A 10 27.05 8.72 1.87
CA PRO A 10 26.35 9.97 1.60
C PRO A 10 24.92 9.97 2.14
N THR A 11 24.22 8.85 1.96
CA THR A 11 22.85 8.67 2.45
C THR A 11 22.82 8.58 3.97
N LEU A 12 23.74 7.83 4.60
CA LEU A 12 23.87 7.78 6.07
C LEU A 12 24.16 9.16 6.65
N TYR A 13 25.08 9.92 6.05
CA TYR A 13 25.43 11.26 6.50
C TYR A 13 24.24 12.22 6.39
N TRP A 14 23.52 12.18 5.26
CA TRP A 14 22.32 13.01 5.08
C TRP A 14 21.23 12.63 6.09
N SER A 15 20.99 11.33 6.28
CA SER A 15 19.99 10.84 7.24
C SER A 15 20.31 11.22 8.69
N LEU A 16 21.59 11.22 9.09
CA LEU A 16 21.99 11.63 10.43
C LEU A 16 21.92 13.15 10.65
N THR A 17 22.07 13.93 9.58
CA THR A 17 22.05 15.41 9.65
C THR A 17 20.65 15.99 9.50
N HIS A 18 19.69 15.23 8.96
CA HIS A 18 18.31 15.64 8.72
C HIS A 18 17.32 14.69 9.43
N LEU A 19 17.60 14.40 10.71
CA LEU A 19 16.76 13.51 11.51
C LEU A 19 15.33 14.06 11.66
N ASP A 20 15.16 15.37 11.87
CA ASP A 20 13.83 15.98 12.02
C ASP A 20 12.99 15.83 10.74
N ASP A 21 13.60 15.96 9.56
CA ASP A 21 12.92 15.72 8.27
C ASP A 21 12.64 14.23 8.04
N LEU A 22 13.49 13.32 8.53
CA LEU A 22 13.23 11.88 8.50
C LEU A 22 12.09 11.48 9.42
N LEU A 23 12.02 12.11 10.60
CA LEU A 23 11.05 11.81 11.64
C LEU A 23 9.69 12.49 11.38
N SER A 24 9.67 13.62 10.68
CA SER A 24 8.43 14.31 10.28
C SER A 24 7.55 13.46 9.34
N HIS A 25 8.14 12.50 8.63
CA HIS A 25 7.44 11.55 7.77
C HIS A 25 6.96 10.28 8.53
N GLN A 26 7.16 10.19 9.85
CA GLN A 26 6.69 9.06 10.66
C GLN A 26 5.17 9.02 10.88
N GLY A 27 4.44 10.09 10.54
CA GLY A 27 2.99 10.15 10.68
C GLY A 27 2.27 8.95 10.02
N GLY A 28 2.77 8.50 8.86
CA GLY A 28 2.24 7.33 8.15
C GLY A 28 2.61 5.96 8.74
N LEU A 29 3.38 5.91 9.83
CA LEU A 29 3.78 4.67 10.53
C LEU A 29 2.84 4.31 11.68
N GLY A 30 1.94 5.22 12.08
CA GLY A 30 1.01 5.03 13.20
C GLY A 30 1.74 4.66 14.49
N VAL A 31 2.60 5.56 14.99
CA VAL A 31 3.25 5.37 16.29
C VAL A 31 2.20 5.56 17.37
N ALA A 32 1.87 4.50 18.12
CA ALA A 32 0.83 4.58 19.15
C ALA A 32 1.29 5.45 20.33
N GLU A 33 0.71 6.63 20.48
CA GLU A 33 0.91 7.46 21.67
C GLU A 33 0.13 6.86 22.86
N GLY A 34 0.84 6.53 23.94
CA GLY A 34 0.25 6.30 25.28
C GLY A 34 -0.18 4.86 25.65
N GLY A 35 0.06 3.85 24.80
CA GLY A 35 -0.26 2.45 25.09
C GLY A 35 0.93 1.63 25.62
N SER A 36 0.65 0.55 26.39
CA SER A 36 1.66 -0.45 26.78
C SER A 36 2.49 -0.91 25.56
N ILE A 37 3.79 -0.66 25.60
CA ILE A 37 4.78 -0.98 24.54
C ILE A 37 4.62 -2.42 24.02
N ALA A 38 4.33 -3.37 24.93
CA ALA A 38 4.14 -4.77 24.59
C ALA A 38 2.89 -5.03 23.71
N LYS A 39 1.79 -4.32 23.95
CA LYS A 39 0.56 -4.45 23.15
C LYS A 39 0.73 -3.82 21.76
N THR A 40 1.40 -2.68 21.69
CA THR A 40 1.75 -2.00 20.42
C THR A 40 2.67 -2.87 19.57
N ALA A 41 3.71 -3.46 20.17
CA ALA A 41 4.62 -4.38 19.50
C ALA A 41 3.89 -5.64 19.00
N LEU A 42 2.99 -6.23 19.80
CA LEU A 42 2.22 -7.40 19.40
C LEU A 42 1.29 -7.10 18.22
N LEU A 43 0.65 -5.93 18.21
CA LEU A 43 -0.22 -5.50 17.11
C LEU A 43 0.59 -5.28 15.82
N GLY A 44 1.76 -4.62 15.92
CA GLY A 44 2.68 -4.43 14.80
C GLY A 44 3.19 -5.76 14.23
N ILE A 45 3.60 -6.70 15.11
CA ILE A 45 4.02 -8.05 14.71
C ILE A 45 2.88 -8.81 14.02
N ARG A 46 1.66 -8.77 14.57
CA ARG A 46 0.51 -9.45 13.96
C ARG A 46 0.20 -8.89 12.57
N ARG A 47 0.28 -7.58 12.39
CA ARG A 47 0.08 -6.92 11.08
C ARG A 47 1.22 -7.27 10.11
N LEU A 48 2.46 -7.31 10.58
CA LEU A 48 3.61 -7.77 9.79
C LEU A 48 3.43 -9.22 9.32
N VAL A 49 2.99 -10.12 10.21
CA VAL A 49 2.70 -11.53 9.86
C VAL A 49 1.58 -11.59 8.81
N ASN A 50 0.50 -10.84 8.99
CA ASN A 50 -0.57 -10.79 7.98
C ASN A 50 -0.07 -10.28 6.63
N ALA A 51 0.76 -9.24 6.60
CA ALA A 51 1.35 -8.71 5.37
C ALA A 51 2.29 -9.72 4.69
N ILE A 52 3.12 -10.41 5.47
CA ILE A 52 3.98 -11.50 4.97
C ILE A 52 3.13 -12.62 4.38
N VAL A 53 2.06 -13.04 5.05
CA VAL A 53 1.16 -14.08 4.56
C VAL A 53 0.41 -13.64 3.31
N ASN A 54 -0.12 -12.42 3.27
CA ASN A 54 -0.82 -11.90 2.10
C ASN A 54 0.10 -11.77 0.88
N PHE A 55 1.33 -11.29 1.09
CA PHE A 55 2.27 -11.03 0.01
C PHE A 55 3.00 -12.30 -0.45
N ALA A 56 3.58 -13.06 0.48
CA ALA A 56 4.42 -14.20 0.19
C ALA A 56 3.65 -15.53 0.23
N GLY A 57 2.46 -15.59 0.82
CA GLY A 57 1.71 -16.84 1.02
C GLY A 57 1.40 -17.55 -0.29
N LEU A 58 0.89 -16.83 -1.30
CA LEU A 58 0.58 -17.44 -2.60
C LEU A 58 1.84 -17.89 -3.36
N PRO A 59 2.89 -17.05 -3.55
CA PRO A 59 4.14 -17.50 -4.15
C PRO A 59 4.77 -18.69 -3.40
N VAL A 60 4.85 -18.64 -2.08
CA VAL A 60 5.42 -19.71 -1.25
C VAL A 60 4.59 -20.97 -1.34
N ALA A 61 3.26 -20.90 -1.36
CA ALA A 61 2.39 -22.07 -1.50
C ALA A 61 2.58 -22.74 -2.87
N ILE A 62 2.58 -21.96 -3.96
CA ILE A 62 2.82 -22.48 -5.32
C ILE A 62 4.19 -23.17 -5.38
N PHE A 63 5.23 -22.53 -4.82
CA PHE A 63 6.56 -23.09 -4.78
C PHE A 63 6.68 -24.31 -3.87
N ALA A 64 6.04 -24.33 -2.71
CA ALA A 64 6.07 -25.46 -1.78
C ALA A 64 5.39 -26.68 -2.39
N VAL A 65 4.26 -26.49 -3.08
CA VAL A 65 3.59 -27.56 -3.84
C VAL A 65 4.49 -28.07 -4.95
N ALA A 66 5.09 -27.17 -5.74
CA ALA A 66 5.96 -27.58 -6.85
C ALA A 66 7.26 -28.26 -6.38
N TYR A 67 7.85 -27.78 -5.29
CA TYR A 67 9.03 -28.35 -4.64
C TYR A 67 8.72 -29.73 -4.03
N GLY A 68 7.58 -29.87 -3.35
CA GLY A 68 7.12 -31.15 -2.81
C GLY A 68 6.84 -32.19 -3.90
N LEU A 69 6.27 -31.77 -5.03
CA LEU A 69 6.07 -32.62 -6.21
C LEU A 69 7.40 -33.00 -6.88
N ALA A 70 8.39 -32.10 -6.88
CA ALA A 70 9.71 -32.34 -7.46
C ALA A 70 10.56 -33.29 -6.61
N ILE A 71 10.58 -33.13 -5.28
CA ILE A 71 11.34 -34.00 -4.36
C ILE A 71 10.78 -35.42 -4.33
N ARG A 72 9.45 -35.58 -4.34
CA ARG A 72 8.82 -36.90 -4.36
C ARG A 72 9.24 -37.77 -5.56
N LYS A 73 9.84 -37.18 -6.59
CA LYS A 73 10.31 -37.85 -7.81
C LYS A 73 11.84 -37.73 -8.01
N GLN A 74 12.59 -37.33 -6.99
CA GLN A 74 14.05 -37.25 -7.06
C GLN A 74 14.67 -38.65 -7.02
N THR A 75 15.53 -38.93 -8.00
CA THR A 75 16.37 -40.13 -8.08
C THR A 75 17.87 -39.80 -7.97
N GLU A 76 18.24 -38.53 -7.97
CA GLU A 76 19.63 -38.06 -7.86
C GLU A 76 19.77 -37.03 -6.73
N PRO A 77 20.89 -37.02 -6.01
CA PRO A 77 21.14 -36.06 -4.94
C PRO A 77 21.26 -34.62 -5.49
N PRO A 78 20.63 -33.61 -4.84
CA PRO A 78 20.72 -32.22 -5.28
C PRO A 78 22.18 -31.72 -5.27
N GLN A 79 22.56 -30.89 -6.24
CA GLN A 79 23.86 -30.24 -6.20
C GLN A 79 23.98 -29.29 -5.00
N PRO A 80 25.19 -29.11 -4.44
CA PRO A 80 25.41 -28.18 -3.35
C PRO A 80 25.06 -26.74 -3.76
N VAL A 81 24.49 -26.00 -2.81
CA VAL A 81 24.07 -24.59 -2.98
C VAL A 81 25.26 -23.75 -3.48
N ARG A 82 25.12 -23.14 -4.65
CA ARG A 82 26.17 -22.32 -5.27
C ARG A 82 26.30 -20.97 -4.57
N TRP A 83 27.46 -20.33 -4.65
CA TRP A 83 27.73 -19.05 -3.98
C TRP A 83 26.69 -17.94 -4.27
N PRO A 84 26.22 -17.73 -5.51
CA PRO A 84 25.23 -16.69 -5.77
C PRO A 84 23.85 -17.01 -5.17
N GLU A 85 23.48 -18.29 -5.08
CA GLU A 85 22.25 -18.73 -4.41
C GLU A 85 22.32 -18.46 -2.89
N LYS A 86 23.48 -18.73 -2.26
CA LYS A 86 23.72 -18.39 -0.85
C LYS A 86 23.61 -16.89 -0.59
N LEU A 87 24.09 -16.06 -1.52
CA LEU A 87 24.02 -14.61 -1.39
C LEU A 87 22.57 -14.12 -1.39
N LEU A 88 21.73 -14.62 -2.31
CA LEU A 88 20.31 -14.26 -2.37
C LEU A 88 19.57 -14.68 -1.10
N TRP A 89 19.76 -15.91 -0.63
CA TRP A 89 19.15 -16.36 0.63
C TRP A 89 19.59 -15.51 1.83
N ARG A 90 20.88 -15.16 1.91
CA ARG A 90 21.40 -14.26 2.95
C ARG A 90 20.82 -12.86 2.85
N ALA A 91 20.66 -12.32 1.64
CA ALA A 91 20.07 -11.00 1.43
C ALA A 91 18.59 -10.99 1.85
N ILE A 92 17.82 -12.03 1.51
CA ILE A 92 16.42 -12.18 1.94
C ILE A 92 16.33 -12.26 3.47
N VAL A 93 17.15 -13.11 4.11
CA VAL A 93 17.17 -13.27 5.57
C VAL A 93 17.59 -11.96 6.25
N LEU A 94 18.64 -11.31 5.76
CA LEU A 94 19.11 -10.03 6.31
C LEU A 94 18.03 -8.95 6.18
N GLY A 95 17.39 -8.84 5.02
CA GLY A 95 16.28 -7.90 4.79
C GLY A 95 15.11 -8.15 5.74
N LEU A 96 14.74 -9.41 5.96
CA LEU A 96 13.70 -9.78 6.93
C LEU A 96 14.09 -9.40 8.36
N VAL A 97 15.33 -9.70 8.77
CA VAL A 97 15.82 -9.35 10.11
C VAL A 97 15.79 -7.84 10.32
N VAL A 98 16.33 -7.07 9.37
CA VAL A 98 16.33 -5.60 9.43
C VAL A 98 14.90 -5.06 9.49
N MET A 99 13.98 -5.58 8.68
CA MET A 99 12.58 -5.16 8.69
C MET A 99 11.91 -5.43 10.04
N VAL A 100 12.08 -6.62 10.59
CA VAL A 100 11.56 -6.97 11.92
C VAL A 100 12.15 -6.06 12.99
N THR A 101 13.46 -5.81 12.96
CA THR A 101 14.13 -4.89 13.90
C THR A 101 13.55 -3.48 13.81
N VAL A 102 13.34 -2.95 12.60
CA VAL A 102 12.74 -1.62 12.41
C VAL A 102 11.31 -1.57 12.93
N VAL A 103 10.47 -2.55 12.60
CA VAL A 103 9.07 -2.60 13.07
C VAL A 103 9.01 -2.65 14.61
N VAL A 104 9.85 -3.46 15.24
CA VAL A 104 9.89 -3.60 16.71
C VAL A 104 10.48 -2.36 17.38
N ALA A 105 11.61 -1.84 16.89
CA ALA A 105 12.30 -0.70 17.50
C ALA A 105 11.54 0.62 17.31
N ALA A 106 10.90 0.81 16.15
CA ALA A 106 10.14 2.03 15.84
C ALA A 106 8.65 1.93 16.22
N GLY A 107 8.18 0.78 16.75
CA GLY A 107 6.79 0.62 17.20
C GLY A 107 5.75 0.81 16.10
N ILE A 108 6.10 0.49 14.85
CA ILE A 108 5.26 0.74 13.67
C ILE A 108 4.00 -0.14 13.77
N THR A 109 2.82 0.49 13.81
CA THR A 109 1.55 -0.24 13.85
C THR A 109 0.85 -0.29 12.50
N GLN A 110 1.15 0.63 11.58
CA GLN A 110 0.63 0.60 10.22
C GLN A 110 1.68 0.05 9.25
N PHE A 111 1.77 -1.27 9.17
CA PHE A 111 2.65 -1.98 8.23
C PHE A 111 1.92 -2.24 6.91
N ARG A 112 2.51 -1.84 5.78
CA ARG A 112 1.92 -2.00 4.43
C ARG A 112 2.66 -3.04 3.61
N ASP A 113 1.92 -3.84 2.86
CA ASP A 113 2.42 -4.96 2.07
C ASP A 113 3.56 -4.58 1.09
N ARG A 114 3.52 -3.35 0.54
CA ARG A 114 4.51 -2.83 -0.40
C ARG A 114 5.93 -2.73 0.18
N TRP A 115 6.10 -2.64 1.50
CA TRP A 115 7.42 -2.59 2.12
C TRP A 115 8.18 -3.92 2.04
N MET A 116 7.48 -5.01 1.77
CA MET A 116 8.09 -6.32 1.59
C MET A 116 8.62 -6.55 0.16
N LEU A 117 8.26 -5.70 -0.80
CA LEU A 117 8.67 -5.81 -2.22
C LEU A 117 10.19 -5.90 -2.40
N PRO A 118 11.03 -5.03 -1.80
CA PRO A 118 12.48 -5.07 -2.00
C PRO A 118 13.12 -6.38 -1.52
N ILE A 119 12.50 -7.06 -0.57
CA ILE A 119 12.99 -8.33 0.00
C ILE A 119 12.54 -9.49 -0.89
N PHE A 120 11.24 -9.58 -1.18
CA PHE A 120 10.67 -10.74 -1.87
C PHE A 120 10.85 -10.73 -3.39
N ILE A 121 11.25 -9.62 -4.00
CA ILE A 121 11.62 -9.62 -5.43
C ILE A 121 12.79 -10.58 -5.73
N LEU A 122 13.62 -10.87 -4.72
CA LEU A 122 14.74 -11.83 -4.81
C LEU A 122 14.30 -13.29 -4.69
N LEU A 123 13.11 -13.55 -4.15
CA LEU A 123 12.65 -14.90 -3.82
C LEU A 123 12.45 -15.77 -5.09
N PRO A 124 11.78 -15.30 -6.17
CA PRO A 124 11.65 -16.08 -7.40
C PRO A 124 13.01 -16.46 -8.00
N ALA A 125 13.99 -15.53 -7.95
CA ALA A 125 15.33 -15.78 -8.46
C ALA A 125 16.08 -16.83 -7.63
N ALA A 126 16.03 -16.74 -6.31
CA ALA A 126 16.64 -17.73 -5.41
C ALA A 126 16.07 -19.13 -5.64
N LEU A 127 14.75 -19.22 -5.85
CA LEU A 127 14.07 -20.50 -6.08
C LEU A 127 14.33 -21.07 -7.49
N ALA A 128 14.43 -20.22 -8.51
CA ALA A 128 14.85 -20.63 -9.85
C ALA A 128 16.25 -21.28 -9.83
N MET A 129 17.21 -20.68 -9.13
CA MET A 129 18.55 -21.24 -8.96
C MET A 129 18.53 -22.59 -8.24
N ARG A 130 17.64 -22.75 -7.24
CA ARG A 130 17.47 -24.02 -6.52
C ARG A 130 16.93 -25.13 -7.42
N PHE A 131 16.02 -24.82 -8.33
CA PHE A 131 15.49 -25.78 -9.30
C PHE A 131 16.52 -26.17 -10.37
N ASP A 132 17.33 -25.22 -10.86
CA ASP A 132 18.42 -25.54 -11.80
C ASP A 132 19.44 -26.51 -11.18
N ALA A 133 19.72 -26.38 -9.88
CA ALA A 133 20.60 -27.27 -9.12
C ALA A 133 20.08 -28.73 -8.98
N MET A 134 18.81 -28.99 -9.31
CA MET A 134 18.22 -30.34 -9.35
C MET A 134 18.32 -31.02 -10.73
N GLY A 135 19.08 -30.44 -11.66
CA GLY A 135 19.34 -31.04 -12.98
C GLY A 135 18.17 -30.90 -13.96
N GLN A 136 18.14 -31.77 -14.99
CA GLN A 136 17.21 -31.64 -16.13
C GLN A 136 15.74 -31.61 -15.72
N ARG A 137 15.36 -32.39 -14.69
CA ARG A 137 13.97 -32.42 -14.20
C ARG A 137 13.60 -31.14 -13.46
N GLY A 138 14.50 -30.62 -12.62
CA GLY A 138 14.32 -29.33 -11.95
C GLY A 138 14.12 -28.19 -12.93
N ARG A 139 14.92 -28.15 -14.01
CA ARG A 139 14.75 -27.18 -15.11
C ARG A 139 13.40 -27.30 -15.81
N LYS A 140 12.91 -28.52 -16.05
CA LYS A 140 11.58 -28.74 -16.66
C LYS A 140 10.46 -28.26 -15.73
N THR A 141 10.55 -28.59 -14.44
CA THR A 141 9.61 -28.10 -13.42
C THR A 141 9.63 -26.58 -13.30
N GLN A 142 10.81 -25.97 -13.28
CA GLN A 142 10.97 -24.51 -13.28
C GLN A 142 10.30 -23.88 -14.50
N ALA A 143 10.56 -24.40 -15.71
CA ALA A 143 9.93 -23.91 -16.93
C ALA A 143 8.39 -24.02 -16.87
N THR A 144 7.85 -25.12 -16.33
CA THR A 144 6.41 -25.28 -16.11
C THR A 144 5.86 -24.26 -15.11
N ILE A 145 6.53 -24.04 -13.97
CA ILE A 145 6.10 -23.03 -12.99
C ILE A 145 6.12 -21.64 -13.59
N VAL A 146 7.19 -21.27 -14.30
CA VAL A 146 7.32 -19.97 -14.97
C VAL A 146 6.23 -19.81 -16.02
N PHE A 147 5.97 -20.83 -16.84
CA PHE A 147 4.93 -20.81 -17.85
C PHE A 147 3.53 -20.65 -17.22
N VAL A 148 3.19 -21.46 -16.22
CA VAL A 148 1.91 -21.38 -15.50
C VAL A 148 1.77 -20.04 -14.80
N GLY A 149 2.83 -19.56 -14.14
CA GLY A 149 2.85 -18.24 -13.49
C GLY A 149 2.64 -17.10 -14.48
N ALA A 150 3.28 -17.14 -15.64
CA ALA A 150 3.08 -16.16 -16.70
C ALA A 150 1.65 -16.23 -17.27
N LEU A 151 1.12 -17.43 -17.51
CA LEU A 151 -0.26 -17.62 -17.96
C LEU A 151 -1.27 -17.06 -16.96
N LEU A 152 -1.10 -17.39 -15.67
CA LEU A 152 -1.93 -16.85 -14.60
C LEU A 152 -1.80 -15.33 -14.50
N ALA A 153 -0.60 -14.77 -14.60
CA ALA A 153 -0.40 -13.32 -14.59
C ALA A 153 -1.15 -12.64 -15.76
N VAL A 154 -1.11 -13.22 -16.96
CA VAL A 154 -1.85 -12.71 -18.12
C VAL A 154 -3.37 -12.86 -17.92
N LEU A 155 -3.84 -13.98 -17.38
CA LEU A 155 -5.27 -14.24 -17.11
C LEU A 155 -5.84 -13.41 -15.96
N VAL A 156 -5.01 -13.04 -14.97
CA VAL A 156 -5.40 -12.18 -13.85
C VAL A 156 -5.75 -10.78 -14.34
N LEU A 157 -5.10 -10.26 -15.39
CA LEU A 157 -5.38 -8.92 -15.91
C LEU A 157 -6.85 -8.73 -16.36
N PRO A 158 -7.41 -9.51 -17.32
CA PRO A 158 -8.79 -9.34 -17.73
C PRO A 158 -9.78 -9.66 -16.60
N LEU A 159 -9.46 -10.62 -15.72
CA LEU A 159 -10.30 -10.94 -14.57
C LEU A 159 -10.35 -9.79 -13.56
N SER A 160 -9.19 -9.21 -13.24
CA SER A 160 -9.07 -8.07 -12.33
C SER A 160 -9.78 -6.85 -12.87
N TRP A 161 -9.65 -6.58 -14.18
CA TRP A 161 -10.38 -5.52 -14.87
C TRP A 161 -11.89 -5.74 -14.82
N TYR A 162 -12.35 -6.95 -15.14
CA TYR A 162 -13.77 -7.30 -15.05
C TYR A 162 -14.31 -7.10 -13.63
N MET A 163 -13.59 -7.58 -12.61
CA MET A 163 -13.97 -7.39 -11.21
C MET A 163 -13.96 -5.91 -10.80
N HIS A 164 -13.03 -5.10 -11.32
CA HIS A 164 -13.00 -3.67 -11.04
C HIS A 164 -14.18 -2.93 -11.69
N LEU A 165 -14.63 -3.38 -12.87
CA LEU A 165 -15.77 -2.80 -13.59
C LEU A 165 -17.14 -3.34 -13.16
N HIS A 166 -17.25 -4.57 -12.65
CA HIS A 166 -18.53 -5.22 -12.36
C HIS A 166 -18.70 -5.69 -10.91
N GLY A 167 -17.61 -5.82 -10.14
CA GLY A 167 -17.64 -6.36 -8.78
C GLY A 167 -17.42 -5.32 -7.68
N GLY A 168 -17.95 -5.59 -6.48
CA GLY A 168 -17.67 -4.83 -5.26
C GLY A 168 -18.48 -3.54 -5.10
N ASP A 169 -19.16 -3.40 -3.96
CA ASP A 169 -20.00 -2.24 -3.62
C ASP A 169 -19.24 -1.13 -2.86
N SER A 170 -17.94 -1.32 -2.60
CA SER A 170 -17.10 -0.42 -1.78
C SER A 170 -16.08 0.34 -2.65
N ARG A 171 -14.82 0.47 -2.20
CA ARG A 171 -13.71 1.11 -2.90
C ARG A 171 -13.49 0.67 -4.36
N GLY A 172 -13.90 -0.54 -4.75
CA GLY A 172 -13.85 -1.02 -6.13
C GLY A 172 -14.79 -0.30 -7.11
N GLY A 173 -15.90 0.30 -6.64
CA GLY A 173 -16.86 1.02 -7.48
C GLY A 173 -16.43 2.44 -7.86
N VAL A 174 -15.33 2.93 -7.30
CA VAL A 174 -14.81 4.29 -7.50
C VAL A 174 -14.53 4.62 -8.97
N VAL A 175 -14.10 3.64 -9.77
CA VAL A 175 -13.80 3.86 -11.20
C VAL A 175 -15.06 4.06 -12.05
N ARG A 176 -16.23 3.66 -11.55
CA ARG A 176 -17.51 3.80 -12.27
C ARG A 176 -18.19 5.14 -11.99
N MET A 177 -17.72 5.88 -11.00
CA MET A 177 -18.39 7.09 -10.55
C MET A 177 -18.24 8.22 -11.57
N ASP A 178 -19.31 8.97 -11.81
CA ASP A 178 -19.26 10.16 -12.64
C ASP A 178 -18.66 11.35 -11.88
N TYR A 179 -17.36 11.53 -12.06
CA TYR A 179 -16.60 12.61 -11.43
C TYR A 179 -17.01 14.00 -11.89
N ARG A 180 -17.57 14.15 -13.10
CA ARG A 180 -18.07 15.46 -13.56
C ARG A 180 -19.30 15.85 -12.75
N SER A 181 -20.26 14.94 -12.64
CA SER A 181 -21.45 15.14 -11.80
C SER A 181 -21.08 15.44 -10.34
N LEU A 182 -20.11 14.70 -9.77
CA LEU A 182 -19.63 14.97 -8.42
C LEU A 182 -18.96 16.35 -8.30
N TYR A 183 -18.09 16.72 -9.25
CA TYR A 183 -17.41 18.01 -9.26
C TYR A 183 -18.41 19.18 -9.31
N GLU A 184 -19.45 19.08 -10.13
CA GLU A 184 -20.51 20.08 -10.21
C GLU A 184 -21.29 20.19 -8.90
N GLN A 185 -21.58 19.07 -8.24
CA GLN A 185 -22.26 19.05 -6.95
C GLN A 185 -21.40 19.60 -5.80
N ILE A 186 -20.08 19.37 -5.82
CA ILE A 186 -19.12 19.97 -4.89
C ILE A 186 -19.10 21.50 -5.03
N ASN A 187 -19.14 21.99 -6.27
CA ASN A 187 -19.08 23.43 -6.58
C ASN A 187 -20.45 24.13 -6.60
N ALA A 188 -21.54 23.41 -6.29
CA ALA A 188 -22.90 23.95 -6.37
C ALA A 188 -23.11 25.16 -5.44
N ASP A 189 -22.41 25.20 -4.31
CA ASP A 189 -22.51 26.29 -3.31
C ASP A 189 -21.37 27.31 -3.43
N GLY A 190 -20.61 27.28 -4.53
CA GLY A 190 -19.46 28.14 -4.80
C GLY A 190 -18.19 27.35 -5.16
N PRO A 191 -17.18 28.02 -5.73
CA PRO A 191 -15.94 27.38 -6.16
C PRO A 191 -15.14 26.83 -4.98
N VAL A 192 -14.77 25.55 -5.07
CA VAL A 192 -13.94 24.83 -4.10
C VAL A 192 -12.53 24.67 -4.66
N LYS A 193 -11.51 24.97 -3.86
CA LYS A 193 -10.10 24.82 -4.26
C LYS A 193 -9.48 23.53 -3.76
N THR A 194 -9.96 23.02 -2.63
CA THR A 194 -9.42 21.81 -2.00
C THR A 194 -10.51 20.81 -1.68
N VAL A 195 -10.32 19.57 -2.11
CA VAL A 195 -11.16 18.43 -1.77
C VAL A 195 -10.32 17.43 -0.97
N VAL A 196 -10.77 17.12 0.24
CA VAL A 196 -10.15 16.15 1.14
C VAL A 196 -11.01 14.88 1.17
N SER A 197 -10.40 13.70 1.27
CA SER A 197 -11.11 12.44 1.50
C SER A 197 -10.29 11.46 2.35
N SER A 198 -10.92 10.38 2.79
CA SER A 198 -10.28 9.28 3.53
C SER A 198 -9.54 8.28 2.63
N TRP A 199 -9.47 8.54 1.32
CA TRP A 199 -8.79 7.68 0.37
C TRP A 199 -8.52 8.40 -0.97
N PHE A 200 -7.57 7.88 -1.76
CA PHE A 200 -7.02 8.53 -2.95
C PHE A 200 -8.00 8.78 -4.11
N TRP A 201 -9.24 8.30 -4.02
CA TRP A 201 -10.20 8.35 -5.12
C TRP A 201 -10.60 9.76 -5.56
N VAL A 202 -10.58 10.73 -4.63
CA VAL A 202 -10.85 12.14 -4.94
C VAL A 202 -9.81 12.74 -5.88
N GLY A 203 -8.63 12.12 -6.01
CA GLY A 203 -7.64 12.48 -7.02
C GLY A 203 -8.18 12.45 -8.45
N ASN A 204 -9.18 11.61 -8.73
CA ASN A 204 -9.82 11.54 -10.05
C ASN A 204 -10.63 12.80 -10.40
N LEU A 205 -11.01 13.64 -9.44
CA LEU A 205 -11.63 14.95 -9.73
C LEU A 205 -10.69 15.85 -10.55
N ARG A 206 -9.38 15.61 -10.48
CA ARG A 206 -8.38 16.32 -11.29
C ARG A 206 -8.45 16.00 -12.79
N LEU A 207 -9.18 14.96 -13.17
CA LEU A 207 -9.54 14.70 -14.57
C LEU A 207 -10.56 15.71 -15.10
N VAL A 208 -11.33 16.34 -14.20
CA VAL A 208 -12.34 17.36 -14.53
C VAL A 208 -11.75 18.76 -14.38
N ASP A 209 -11.01 19.01 -13.28
CA ASP A 209 -10.31 20.26 -13.02
C ASP A 209 -8.86 20.00 -12.56
N ALA A 210 -7.90 20.26 -13.45
CA ALA A 210 -6.49 20.00 -13.19
C ALA A 210 -5.90 20.84 -12.04
N ASP A 211 -6.49 22.00 -11.74
CA ASP A 211 -6.04 22.94 -10.71
C ASP A 211 -6.62 22.63 -9.32
N LEU A 212 -7.59 21.70 -9.24
CA LEU A 212 -8.17 21.26 -7.98
C LEU A 212 -7.13 20.54 -7.12
N ILE A 213 -7.02 20.96 -5.85
CA ILE A 213 -6.18 20.29 -4.87
C ILE A 213 -6.97 19.13 -4.27
N ALA A 214 -6.61 17.90 -4.64
CA ALA A 214 -7.18 16.69 -4.06
C ALA A 214 -6.21 16.11 -3.03
N LEU A 215 -6.67 15.96 -1.79
CA LEU A 215 -5.86 15.46 -0.67
C LEU A 215 -6.50 14.21 -0.06
N ASP A 216 -5.66 13.30 0.37
CA ASP A 216 -5.98 12.18 1.24
C ASP A 216 -5.10 12.20 2.49
N ASP A 217 -5.40 11.35 3.47
CA ASP A 217 -4.67 11.25 4.74
C ASP A 217 -3.19 10.84 4.58
N GLU A 218 -2.78 10.34 3.41
CA GLU A 218 -1.38 10.00 3.10
C GLU A 218 -0.65 11.10 2.30
N THR A 219 -1.33 12.18 1.93
CA THR A 219 -0.72 13.24 1.13
C THR A 219 0.37 13.95 1.94
N PRO A 220 1.63 14.01 1.45
CA PRO A 220 2.69 14.73 2.15
C PRO A 220 2.36 16.22 2.26
N ASP A 221 2.82 16.86 3.34
CA ASP A 221 2.53 18.27 3.62
C ASP A 221 1.02 18.60 3.61
N PHE A 222 0.17 17.66 4.06
CA PHE A 222 -1.29 17.76 4.06
C PHE A 222 -1.79 19.13 4.53
N ALA A 223 -1.41 19.54 5.75
CA ALA A 223 -1.85 20.79 6.36
C ALA A 223 -1.43 22.05 5.56
N ARG A 224 -0.26 22.03 4.92
CA ARG A 224 0.25 23.16 4.12
C ARG A 224 -0.40 23.24 2.74
N SER A 225 -0.96 22.12 2.28
CA SER A 225 -1.56 22.00 0.96
C SER A 225 -3.01 22.45 0.92
N ILE A 226 -3.69 22.51 2.07
CA ILE A 226 -5.10 22.94 2.13
C ILE A 226 -5.22 24.43 1.76
N ARG A 227 -6.02 24.71 0.73
CA ARG A 227 -6.43 26.06 0.33
C ARG A 227 -7.94 26.22 0.41
N GLU A 228 -8.39 27.27 1.11
CA GLU A 228 -9.81 27.59 1.21
C GLU A 228 -10.34 28.21 -0.11
N PRO A 229 -11.61 27.94 -0.48
CA PRO A 229 -12.59 27.08 0.20
C PRO A 229 -12.27 25.58 0.07
N ALA A 230 -12.36 24.86 1.20
CA ALA A 230 -12.04 23.43 1.28
C ALA A 230 -13.26 22.62 1.73
N VAL A 231 -13.37 21.39 1.23
CA VAL A 231 -14.45 20.46 1.60
C VAL A 231 -13.88 19.07 1.87
N LEU A 232 -14.52 18.35 2.78
CA LEU A 232 -14.32 16.93 3.02
C LEU A 232 -15.41 16.16 2.27
N VAL A 233 -14.99 15.14 1.52
CA VAL A 233 -15.87 14.29 0.71
C VAL A 233 -15.66 12.85 1.14
N LEU A 234 -16.69 12.24 1.72
CA LEU A 234 -16.68 10.86 2.19
C LEU A 234 -17.66 10.04 1.37
N ALA A 235 -17.21 8.91 0.85
CA ALA A 235 -18.11 7.93 0.26
C ALA A 235 -18.65 6.98 1.35
N ASP A 236 -19.83 6.42 1.14
CA ASP A 236 -20.47 5.45 2.05
C ASP A 236 -19.74 4.09 2.00
N ASP A 237 -18.50 4.09 2.49
CA ASP A 237 -17.56 2.99 2.45
C ASP A 237 -17.68 2.17 3.74
N ARG A 238 -17.38 0.87 3.66
CA ARG A 238 -17.28 0.03 4.87
C ARG A 238 -16.00 0.28 5.69
N GLU A 239 -15.05 1.06 5.16
CA GLU A 239 -13.78 1.36 5.82
C GLU A 239 -13.85 2.67 6.60
N SER A 240 -13.18 2.70 7.76
CA SER A 240 -13.20 3.85 8.66
C SER A 240 -12.48 5.04 8.05
N SER A 241 -13.09 6.23 8.17
CA SER A 241 -12.51 7.53 7.84
C SER A 241 -11.84 8.22 9.04
N SER A 242 -11.49 7.47 10.10
CA SER A 242 -10.90 8.03 11.33
C SER A 242 -9.58 8.76 11.07
N ASP A 243 -8.70 8.20 10.26
CA ASP A 243 -7.36 8.75 9.99
C ASP A 243 -7.43 10.16 9.37
N VAL A 244 -8.35 10.40 8.41
CA VAL A 244 -8.51 11.74 7.79
C VAL A 244 -9.10 12.78 8.76
N PHE A 245 -9.95 12.37 9.70
CA PHE A 245 -10.49 13.28 10.70
C PHE A 245 -9.41 13.74 11.68
N GLU A 246 -8.53 12.83 12.11
CA GLU A 246 -7.38 13.17 12.95
C GLU A 246 -6.43 14.13 12.24
N GLU A 247 -6.14 13.88 10.96
CA GLU A 247 -5.23 14.71 10.18
C GLU A 247 -5.81 16.11 9.91
N LEU A 248 -7.12 16.22 9.62
CA LEU A 248 -7.82 17.50 9.55
C LEU A 248 -7.76 18.27 10.87
N ALA A 249 -7.97 17.58 12.00
CA ALA A 249 -7.90 18.19 13.31
C ALA A 249 -6.50 18.69 13.65
N ARG A 250 -5.45 17.93 13.31
CA ARG A 250 -4.03 18.32 13.45
C ARG A 250 -3.68 19.50 12.56
N ALA A 251 -4.23 19.56 11.34
CA ALA A 251 -4.10 20.70 10.43
C ALA A 251 -4.85 21.96 10.90
N GLY A 252 -5.60 21.89 12.01
CA GLY A 252 -6.35 23.00 12.56
C GLY A 252 -7.65 23.27 11.82
N TYR A 253 -8.20 22.31 11.09
CA TYR A 253 -9.49 22.41 10.41
C TYR A 253 -10.59 21.74 11.23
N ALA A 254 -11.80 22.29 11.11
CA ALA A 254 -13.03 21.70 11.63
C ALA A 254 -14.02 21.49 10.50
N MET A 255 -14.83 20.44 10.66
CA MET A 255 -15.97 20.17 9.80
C MET A 255 -17.13 21.08 10.21
N ASP A 256 -17.84 21.59 9.22
CA ASP A 256 -19.14 22.22 9.45
C ASP A 256 -20.16 21.21 10.00
N THR A 257 -21.16 21.70 10.72
CA THR A 257 -22.22 20.84 11.28
C THR A 257 -23.24 20.40 10.22
N VAL A 258 -23.27 21.10 9.09
CA VAL A 258 -24.13 20.78 7.96
C VAL A 258 -23.39 19.85 7.01
N HIS A 259 -23.90 18.62 6.91
CA HIS A 259 -23.42 17.60 5.98
C HIS A 259 -24.42 17.44 4.84
N ARG A 260 -23.95 17.57 3.59
CA ARG A 260 -24.77 17.39 2.40
C ARG A 260 -24.50 16.03 1.80
N THR A 261 -25.48 15.13 1.86
CA THR A 261 -25.41 13.84 1.16
C THR A 261 -25.96 13.99 -0.25
N VAL A 262 -25.19 13.52 -1.22
CA VAL A 262 -25.53 13.57 -2.64
C VAL A 262 -25.43 12.18 -3.27
N GLU A 263 -26.23 11.97 -4.31
CA GLU A 263 -26.21 10.77 -5.12
C GLU A 263 -25.44 11.04 -6.40
N VAL A 264 -24.33 10.34 -6.56
CA VAL A 264 -23.45 10.45 -7.72
C VAL A 264 -23.75 9.31 -8.70
N PRO A 265 -24.11 9.61 -9.95
CA PRO A 265 -24.33 8.57 -10.96
C PRO A 265 -23.13 7.65 -11.12
N GLN A 266 -23.41 6.38 -11.42
CA GLN A 266 -22.39 5.40 -11.77
C GLN A 266 -22.61 4.91 -13.21
N ALA A 267 -21.52 4.67 -13.92
CA ALA A 267 -21.52 4.02 -15.22
C ALA A 267 -22.00 2.56 -15.12
N LEU A 268 -22.28 1.94 -16.28
CA LEU A 268 -22.65 0.53 -16.40
C LEU A 268 -23.98 0.14 -15.71
N GLY A 269 -24.87 1.11 -15.48
CA GLY A 269 -26.20 0.85 -14.92
C GLY A 269 -26.22 0.50 -13.43
N PHE A 270 -25.11 0.72 -12.73
CA PHE A 270 -25.05 0.57 -11.27
C PHE A 270 -25.85 1.66 -10.56
N PRO A 271 -26.41 1.37 -9.37
CA PRO A 271 -27.12 2.39 -8.60
C PRO A 271 -26.20 3.56 -8.25
N PRO A 272 -26.73 4.78 -8.10
CA PRO A 272 -25.91 5.93 -7.75
C PRO A 272 -25.23 5.72 -6.40
N ARG A 273 -23.99 6.22 -6.28
CA ARG A 273 -23.21 6.16 -5.04
C ARG A 273 -23.58 7.33 -4.14
N LYS A 274 -23.79 7.07 -2.86
CA LYS A 274 -23.96 8.14 -1.87
C LYS A 274 -22.61 8.67 -1.42
N VAL A 275 -22.50 9.99 -1.44
CA VAL A 275 -21.31 10.72 -1.02
C VAL A 275 -21.74 11.85 -0.10
N THR A 276 -21.07 12.01 1.03
CA THR A 276 -21.30 13.08 1.98
C THR A 276 -20.23 14.15 1.80
N ILE A 277 -20.67 15.37 1.53
CA ILE A 277 -19.84 16.56 1.35
C ILE A 277 -20.04 17.44 2.58
N THR A 278 -18.92 17.85 3.18
CA THR A 278 -18.90 18.70 4.38
C THR A 278 -17.92 19.84 4.17
N LYS A 279 -18.34 21.08 4.43
CA LYS A 279 -17.42 22.22 4.33
C LYS A 279 -16.40 22.19 5.46
N LEU A 280 -15.17 22.57 5.14
CA LEU A 280 -14.09 22.70 6.11
C LEU A 280 -13.84 24.18 6.38
N HIS A 281 -13.59 24.51 7.64
CA HIS A 281 -13.19 25.85 8.05
C HIS A 281 -12.01 25.75 9.01
N LYS A 282 -11.08 26.70 8.90
CA LYS A 282 -9.97 26.79 9.85
C LYS A 282 -10.49 27.16 11.23
N LYS A 283 -10.07 26.42 12.25
CA LYS A 283 -10.32 26.79 13.66
C LYS A 283 -9.60 28.10 13.91
N ILE A 284 -10.37 29.15 14.19
CA ILE A 284 -9.83 30.42 14.67
C ILE A 284 -9.26 30.13 16.06
N ALA A 285 -7.97 30.40 16.26
CA ALA A 285 -7.37 30.27 17.58
C ALA A 285 -8.13 31.20 18.56
N PRO A 286 -8.46 30.74 19.77
CA PRO A 286 -9.04 31.62 20.79
C PRO A 286 -8.10 32.76 21.18
#